data_AF-F6IG70-F1
#
_entry.id   AF-F6IG70-F1
#
_cell.length_a   1.000
_cell.length_b   1.000
_cell.length_c   1.000
_cell.angle_alpha   90.00
_cell.angle_beta   90.00
_cell.angle_gamma   90.00
#
_symmetry.space_group_name_H-M   'P 1'
#
loop_
_entity.id
_entity.type
_entity.pdbx_description
1 polymer ?
#
loop_
_entity_poly.entity_id
_entity_poly.type
_entity_poly.pdbx_seq_one_letter_code
_entity_poly.pdbx_strand_id
1 'polypeptide(L)'
;MPEARLIFIHRDPERVVGSSCSLVWNQMTIHSDEADPQWIGRHWLEKTGLQIDRMQAARNRIHPSQRIDVHYREMDTDWEGVMERVYRFLGMEIAPALPRMRRYVRKARSQHRWQHHRYDLSAFGLERSAVRARFEHYVDAFDLAPPLERRHYASVQERLREAIA
;
A
#
# COMPACT_ATOMS: atom_id res chain seq x y z
N MET A 1 5.89 -22.92 -10.75
CA MET A 1 6.74 -22.13 -11.68
C MET A 1 8.14 -22.04 -11.08
N PRO A 2 9.04 -22.98 -11.39
CA PRO A 2 10.39 -23.00 -10.80
C PRO A 2 11.24 -21.77 -11.18
N GLU A 3 10.99 -21.17 -12.35
CA GLU A 3 11.74 -20.01 -12.88
C GLU A 3 11.07 -18.66 -12.61
N ALA A 4 10.06 -18.59 -11.72
CA ALA A 4 9.36 -17.34 -11.46
C ALA A 4 10.26 -16.31 -10.76
N ARG A 5 10.23 -15.07 -11.25
CA ARG A 5 10.86 -13.91 -10.63
C ARG A 5 9.81 -13.09 -9.90
N LEU A 6 10.01 -12.82 -8.62
CA LEU A 6 9.01 -12.23 -7.74
C LEU A 6 9.41 -10.83 -7.29
N ILE A 7 8.52 -9.87 -7.51
CA ILE A 7 8.68 -8.49 -7.08
C ILE A 7 7.83 -8.31 -5.82
N PHE A 8 8.49 -8.10 -4.68
CA PHE A 8 7.84 -7.79 -3.42
C PHE A 8 7.72 -6.28 -3.28
N ILE A 9 6.49 -5.79 -3.20
CA ILE A 9 6.22 -4.37 -3.02
C ILE A 9 5.92 -4.12 -1.55
N HIS A 10 6.71 -3.25 -0.93
CA HIS A 10 6.58 -2.89 0.47
C HIS A 10 5.98 -1.50 0.63
N ARG A 11 5.02 -1.38 1.55
CA ARG A 11 4.33 -0.13 1.85
C ARG A 11 4.10 -0.07 3.36
N ASP A 12 4.08 1.15 3.89
CA ASP A 12 3.65 1.44 5.26
C ASP A 12 2.34 0.69 5.58
N PRO A 13 2.38 -0.26 6.53
CA PRO A 13 1.23 -1.10 6.86
C PRO A 13 0.07 -0.30 7.45
N GLU A 14 0.31 0.83 8.12
CA GLU A 14 -0.77 1.69 8.59
C GLU A 14 -1.58 2.27 7.42
N ARG A 15 -0.88 2.71 6.36
CA ARG A 15 -1.52 3.18 5.13
C ARG A 15 -2.24 2.06 4.39
N VAL A 16 -1.73 0.82 4.44
CA VAL A 16 -2.39 -0.34 3.84
C VAL A 16 -3.69 -0.64 4.59
N VAL A 17 -3.66 -0.78 5.91
CA VAL A 17 -4.86 -1.06 6.73
C VAL A 17 -5.92 0.01 6.53
N GLY A 18 -5.56 1.29 6.63
CA GLY A 18 -6.51 2.39 6.42
C GLY A 18 -7.11 2.40 5.01
N SER A 19 -6.30 2.12 3.99
CA SER A 19 -6.75 2.02 2.59
C SER A 19 -7.74 0.88 2.39
N SER A 20 -7.44 -0.28 2.96
CA SER A 20 -8.31 -1.45 2.88
C SER A 20 -9.63 -1.24 3.61
N CYS A 21 -9.61 -0.63 4.80
CA CYS A 21 -10.83 -0.30 5.55
C CYS A 21 -11.72 0.66 4.75
N SER A 22 -11.13 1.73 4.20
CA SER A 22 -11.87 2.70 3.39
C SER A 22 -12.43 2.09 2.10
N LEU A 23 -11.68 1.22 1.42
CA LEU A 23 -12.14 0.53 0.23
C LEU A 23 -13.34 -0.38 0.55
N VAL A 24 -13.23 -1.19 1.60
CA VAL A 24 -14.29 -2.13 1.99
C VAL A 24 -15.52 -1.41 2.51
N TRP A 25 -15.35 -0.34 3.29
CA TRP A 25 -16.46 0.52 3.68
C TRP A 25 -17.24 1.03 2.48
N ASN A 26 -16.56 1.71 1.55
CA ASN A 26 -17.21 2.27 0.36
C ASN A 26 -17.92 1.19 -0.48
N GLN A 27 -17.43 -0.05 -0.48
CA GLN A 27 -18.09 -1.15 -1.19
C GLN A 27 -19.29 -1.69 -0.41
N MET A 28 -19.17 -1.90 0.90
CA MET A 28 -20.21 -2.49 1.73
C MET A 28 -21.42 -1.58 1.85
N THR A 29 -21.22 -0.27 2.03
CA THR A 29 -22.33 0.69 2.16
C THR A 29 -23.17 0.85 0.90
N ILE A 30 -22.66 0.41 -0.26
CA ILE A 30 -23.47 0.36 -1.51
C ILE A 30 -24.45 -0.82 -1.49
N HIS A 31 -24.13 -1.88 -0.74
CA HIS A 31 -24.85 -3.15 -0.78
C HIS A 31 -25.53 -3.53 0.54
N SER A 32 -25.30 -2.79 1.61
CA SER A 32 -25.83 -3.07 2.93
C SER A 32 -25.87 -1.81 3.79
N ASP A 33 -27.00 -1.61 4.47
CA ASP A 33 -27.18 -0.56 5.49
C ASP A 33 -26.59 -1.00 6.85
N GLU A 34 -26.15 -2.25 6.99
CA GLU A 34 -25.62 -2.84 8.23
C GLU A 34 -24.09 -2.89 8.25
N ALA A 35 -23.41 -2.11 7.38
CA ALA A 35 -21.96 -2.04 7.37
C ALA A 35 -21.42 -1.51 8.72
N ASP A 36 -20.66 -2.34 9.45
CA ASP A 36 -20.03 -1.95 10.71
C ASP A 36 -18.56 -1.52 10.48
N PRO A 37 -18.21 -0.23 10.66
CA PRO A 37 -16.84 0.24 10.46
C PRO A 37 -15.87 -0.35 11.51
N GLN A 38 -16.34 -0.67 12.71
CA GLN A 38 -15.52 -1.23 13.78
C GLN A 38 -15.15 -2.69 13.48
N TRP A 39 -16.11 -3.48 12.98
CA TRP A 39 -15.85 -4.82 12.48
C TRP A 39 -14.87 -4.79 11.28
N ILE A 40 -15.07 -3.87 10.33
CA ILE A 40 -14.17 -3.69 9.18
C ILE A 40 -12.74 -3.42 9.66
N GLY A 41 -12.56 -2.51 10.62
CA GLY A 41 -11.25 -2.19 11.18
C GLY A 41 -10.55 -3.40 11.78
N ARG A 42 -11.21 -4.10 12.71
CA ARG A 42 -10.65 -5.31 13.33
C ARG A 42 -10.31 -6.38 12.29
N HIS A 43 -11.23 -6.67 11.37
CA HIS A 43 -11.05 -7.68 10.34
C HIS A 43 -9.87 -7.36 9.42
N TRP A 44 -9.72 -6.10 8.99
CA TRP A 44 -8.65 -5.73 8.07
C TRP A 44 -7.30 -5.55 8.74
N LEU A 45 -7.24 -5.21 10.02
CA LEU A 45 -6.00 -5.28 10.80
C LEU A 45 -5.47 -6.73 10.84
N GLU A 46 -6.33 -7.68 11.25
CA GLU A 46 -5.97 -9.10 11.33
C GLU A 46 -5.60 -9.69 9.96
N LYS A 47 -6.43 -9.41 8.94
CA LYS A 47 -6.21 -9.90 7.58
C LYS A 47 -4.91 -9.38 6.98
N THR A 48 -4.61 -8.09 7.16
CA THR A 48 -3.34 -7.50 6.69
C THR A 48 -2.16 -8.14 7.42
N GLY A 49 -2.29 -8.38 8.73
CA GLY A 49 -1.36 -9.17 9.53
C GLY A 49 -1.07 -10.53 8.91
N LEU A 50 -2.11 -11.33 8.70
CA LEU A 50 -1.99 -12.66 8.12
C LEU A 50 -1.38 -12.66 6.72
N GLN A 51 -1.71 -11.66 5.89
CA GLN A 51 -1.15 -11.50 4.55
C GLN A 51 0.36 -11.25 4.62
N ILE A 52 0.80 -10.33 5.48
CA ILE A 52 2.21 -10.01 5.67
C ILE A 52 2.97 -11.21 6.24
N ASP A 53 2.44 -11.89 7.25
CA ASP A 53 3.09 -13.05 7.87
C ASP A 53 3.28 -14.19 6.85
N ARG A 54 2.24 -14.49 6.06
CA ARG A 54 2.31 -15.51 5.00
C ARG A 54 3.25 -15.11 3.88
N MET A 55 3.25 -13.84 3.48
CA MET A 55 4.13 -13.31 2.45
C MET A 55 5.60 -13.41 2.90
N GLN A 56 5.94 -13.06 4.15
CA GLN A 56 7.29 -13.21 4.69
C GLN A 56 7.72 -14.68 4.77
N ALA A 57 6.84 -15.56 5.27
CA ALA A 57 7.12 -16.99 5.35
C ALA A 57 7.36 -17.61 3.96
N ALA A 58 6.60 -17.20 2.95
CA ALA A 58 6.81 -17.63 1.57
C ALA A 58 8.11 -17.05 0.98
N ARG A 59 8.37 -15.74 1.18
CA ARG A 59 9.57 -15.04 0.71
C ARG A 59 10.85 -15.69 1.22
N ASN A 60 10.86 -16.19 2.45
CA ASN A 60 12.03 -16.86 3.05
C ASN A 60 12.41 -18.18 2.37
N ARG A 61 11.49 -18.77 1.58
CA ARG A 61 11.75 -20.00 0.81
C ARG A 61 12.19 -19.72 -0.63
N ILE A 62 12.19 -18.46 -1.05
CA ILE A 62 12.53 -18.05 -2.42
C ILE A 62 13.99 -17.61 -2.47
N HIS A 63 14.73 -18.16 -3.43
CA HIS A 63 16.14 -17.85 -3.61
C HIS A 63 16.33 -16.34 -3.85
N PRO A 64 17.33 -15.67 -3.23
CA PRO A 64 17.52 -14.23 -3.36
C PRO A 64 17.61 -13.73 -4.81
N SER A 65 18.18 -14.50 -5.74
CA SER A 65 18.27 -14.11 -7.16
C SER A 65 16.92 -14.14 -7.91
N GLN A 66 15.91 -14.78 -7.33
CA GLN A 66 14.55 -14.89 -7.88
C GLN A 66 13.59 -13.88 -7.28
N ARG A 67 14.07 -12.97 -6.42
CA ARG A 67 13.24 -11.94 -5.82
C ARG A 67 13.92 -10.59 -5.78
N ILE A 68 13.11 -9.54 -5.83
CA ILE A 68 13.53 -8.16 -5.58
C ILE A 68 12.50 -7.47 -4.69
N ASP A 69 12.96 -6.54 -3.87
CA ASP A 69 12.11 -5.71 -3.02
C ASP A 69 12.02 -4.30 -3.63
N VAL A 70 10.82 -3.73 -3.63
CA VAL A 70 10.52 -2.38 -4.13
C VAL A 70 9.73 -1.64 -3.06
N HIS A 71 10.16 -0.45 -2.67
CA HIS A 71 9.39 0.36 -1.74
C HIS A 71 8.40 1.22 -2.51
N TYR A 72 7.12 1.13 -2.15
CA TYR A 72 6.05 1.90 -2.77
C TYR A 72 6.33 3.41 -2.77
N ARG A 73 6.99 3.93 -1.71
CA ARG A 73 7.37 5.35 -1.60
C ARG A 73 8.30 5.83 -2.73
N GLU A 74 9.08 4.94 -3.31
CA GLU A 74 9.99 5.29 -4.41
C GLU A 74 9.24 5.60 -5.70
N MET A 75 7.99 5.13 -5.84
CA MET A 75 7.17 5.46 -7.01
C MET A 75 6.79 6.95 -7.08
N ASP A 76 6.79 7.64 -5.94
CA ASP A 76 6.52 9.07 -5.89
C ASP A 76 7.77 9.89 -6.21
N THR A 77 8.95 9.43 -5.77
CA THR A 77 10.22 10.17 -5.85
C THR A 77 11.06 9.82 -7.09
N ASP A 78 11.18 8.53 -7.42
CA ASP A 78 12.04 8.02 -8.50
C ASP A 78 11.47 6.72 -9.11
N TRP A 79 10.28 6.83 -9.72
CA TRP A 79 9.66 5.68 -10.38
C TRP A 79 10.49 5.15 -11.56
N GLU A 80 11.28 6.01 -12.23
CA GLU A 80 12.12 5.57 -13.36
C GLU A 80 13.24 4.65 -12.86
N GLY A 81 13.95 5.03 -11.80
CA GLY A 81 14.96 4.19 -11.17
C GLY A 81 14.39 2.87 -10.64
N VAL A 82 13.18 2.88 -10.07
CA VAL A 82 12.48 1.64 -9.68
C VAL A 82 12.27 0.73 -10.90
N MET A 83 11.75 1.27 -12.00
CA MET A 83 11.48 0.48 -13.20
C MET A 83 12.78 -0.02 -13.83
N GLU A 84 13.86 0.76 -13.84
CA GLU A 84 15.17 0.30 -14.31
C GLU A 84 15.69 -0.90 -13.51
N ARG A 85 15.58 -0.87 -12.19
CA ARG A 85 15.96 -2.01 -11.33
C ARG A 85 15.08 -3.22 -11.60
N VAL A 86 13.76 -3.04 -11.76
CA VAL A 86 12.83 -4.12 -12.10
C VAL A 86 13.17 -4.74 -13.46
N TYR A 87 13.39 -3.95 -14.51
CA TYR A 87 13.75 -4.45 -15.83
C TYR A 87 15.08 -5.20 -15.83
N ARG A 88 16.09 -4.65 -15.14
CA ARG A 88 17.38 -5.33 -14.93
C ARG A 88 17.19 -6.65 -14.18
N PHE A 89 16.39 -6.63 -13.12
CA PHE A 89 16.04 -7.84 -12.37
C PHE A 89 15.28 -8.83 -13.23
N LEU A 90 14.49 -8.42 -14.23
CA LEU A 90 13.81 -9.35 -15.15
C LEU A 90 14.71 -9.82 -16.31
N GLY A 91 15.88 -9.21 -16.50
CA GLY A 91 16.74 -9.47 -17.67
C GLY A 91 16.18 -8.85 -18.95
N MET A 92 15.46 -7.74 -18.84
CA MET A 92 14.77 -7.07 -19.94
C MET A 92 15.33 -5.66 -20.19
N GLU A 93 15.27 -5.19 -21.43
CA GLU A 93 15.62 -3.82 -21.79
C GLU A 93 14.46 -2.86 -21.53
N ILE A 94 14.71 -1.79 -20.77
CA ILE A 94 13.68 -0.78 -20.46
C ILE A 94 13.50 0.26 -21.57
N ALA A 95 14.54 0.50 -22.38
CA ALA A 95 14.59 1.61 -23.33
C ALA A 95 13.36 1.70 -24.26
N PRO A 96 12.83 0.59 -24.82
CA PRO A 96 11.63 0.65 -25.66
C PRO A 96 10.36 1.06 -24.91
N ALA A 97 10.25 0.76 -23.61
CA ALA A 97 9.05 0.98 -22.82
C ALA A 97 9.00 2.37 -22.15
N LEU A 98 10.17 2.93 -21.83
CA LEU A 98 10.30 4.15 -21.04
C LEU A 98 9.53 5.37 -21.60
N PRO A 99 9.52 5.67 -22.92
CA PRO A 99 8.76 6.80 -23.45
C PRO A 99 7.25 6.69 -23.21
N ARG A 100 6.70 5.47 -23.29
CA ARG A 100 5.28 5.21 -23.05
C ARG A 100 4.93 5.31 -21.57
N MET A 101 5.80 4.82 -20.70
CA MET A 101 5.65 4.96 -19.24
C MET A 101 5.65 6.43 -18.82
N ARG A 102 6.63 7.21 -19.30
CA ARG A 102 6.70 8.67 -19.06
C ARG A 102 5.43 9.38 -19.49
N ARG A 103 4.91 9.06 -20.67
CA ARG A 103 3.65 9.64 -21.16
C ARG A 103 2.47 9.29 -20.26
N TYR A 104 2.38 8.03 -19.81
CA TYR A 104 1.33 7.59 -18.88
C TYR A 104 1.41 8.33 -17.54
N VAL A 105 2.59 8.39 -16.93
CA VAL A 105 2.82 9.05 -15.65
C VAL A 105 2.47 10.54 -15.74
N ARG A 106 2.93 11.23 -16.79
CA ARG A 106 2.59 12.65 -17.01
C ARG A 106 1.08 12.87 -17.11
N LYS A 107 0.36 12.01 -17.84
CA LYS A 107 -1.11 12.07 -17.95
C LYS A 107 -1.79 11.77 -16.60
N ALA A 108 -1.29 10.80 -15.84
CA ALA A 108 -1.88 10.43 -14.55
C ALA A 108 -1.73 11.57 -13.53
N ARG A 109 -0.56 12.24 -13.49
CA ARG A 109 -0.30 13.41 -12.65
C ARG A 109 -1.22 14.58 -12.98
N SER A 110 -1.41 14.90 -14.26
CA SER A 110 -2.29 16.01 -14.68
C SER A 110 -3.78 15.77 -14.36
N GLN A 111 -4.18 14.51 -14.21
CA GLN A 111 -5.54 14.11 -13.86
C GLN A 111 -5.77 13.99 -12.35
N HIS A 112 -4.81 14.40 -11.51
CA HIS A 112 -4.86 14.24 -10.05
C HIS A 112 -5.19 12.81 -9.61
N ARG A 113 -4.81 11.79 -10.40
CA ARG A 113 -5.05 10.37 -10.06
C ARG A 113 -4.21 9.88 -8.88
N TRP A 114 -3.29 10.71 -8.40
CA TRP A 114 -2.31 10.40 -7.34
C TRP A 114 -2.59 11.19 -6.06
N GLN A 115 -3.84 11.56 -5.78
CA GLN A 115 -4.17 12.19 -4.51
C GLN A 115 -3.92 11.20 -3.36
N HIS A 116 -3.02 11.56 -2.44
CA HIS A 116 -2.78 10.78 -1.24
C HIS A 116 -3.95 10.93 -0.28
N HIS A 117 -4.78 9.89 -0.19
CA HIS A 117 -5.85 9.85 0.80
C HIS A 117 -5.27 9.66 2.20
N ARG A 118 -5.59 10.57 3.13
CA ARG A 118 -5.41 10.31 4.56
C ARG A 118 -6.54 9.38 5.00
N TYR A 119 -6.17 8.21 5.50
CA TYR A 119 -7.10 7.27 6.11
C TYR A 119 -7.18 7.55 7.60
N ASP A 120 -8.40 7.67 8.11
CA ASP A 120 -8.64 7.80 9.54
C ASP A 120 -8.84 6.42 10.14
N LEU A 121 -7.79 5.87 10.76
CA LEU A 121 -7.85 4.58 11.46
C LEU A 121 -8.88 4.61 12.59
N SER A 122 -9.05 5.77 13.26
CA SER A 122 -9.94 5.90 14.42
C SER A 122 -11.41 5.74 14.02
N ALA A 123 -11.77 6.15 12.81
CA ALA A 123 -13.12 5.96 12.29
C ALA A 123 -13.49 4.48 12.08
N PHE A 124 -12.50 3.58 12.01
CA PHE A 124 -12.68 2.14 11.97
C PHE A 124 -12.37 1.47 13.32
N GLY A 125 -12.27 2.23 14.42
CA GLY A 125 -11.98 1.67 15.75
C GLY A 125 -10.54 1.28 15.99
N LEU A 126 -9.61 1.71 15.14
CA LEU A 126 -8.22 1.31 15.23
C LEU A 126 -7.36 2.42 15.83
N GLU A 127 -6.63 2.07 16.90
CA GLU A 127 -5.58 2.93 17.42
C GLU A 127 -4.29 2.76 16.62
N ARG A 128 -3.66 3.90 16.27
CA ARG A 128 -2.39 3.92 15.54
C ARG A 128 -1.29 3.13 16.26
N SER A 129 -1.23 3.23 17.59
CA SER A 129 -0.30 2.48 18.46
C SER A 129 -0.46 0.97 18.29
N ALA A 130 -1.70 0.47 18.32
CA ALA A 130 -2.00 -0.95 18.16
C ALA A 130 -1.63 -1.46 16.76
N VAL A 131 -1.93 -0.68 15.71
CA VAL A 131 -1.52 -1.01 14.34
C VAL A 131 0.00 -1.04 14.23
N ARG A 132 0.70 -0.04 14.77
CA ARG A 132 2.17 0.01 14.74
C ARG A 132 2.79 -1.18 15.45
N ALA A 133 2.32 -1.50 16.66
CA ALA A 133 2.78 -2.66 17.42
C ALA A 133 2.56 -3.97 16.65
N ARG A 134 1.43 -4.12 15.95
CA ARG A 134 1.15 -5.31 15.13
C ARG A 134 2.14 -5.53 13.99
N PHE A 135 2.72 -4.46 13.45
CA PHE A 135 3.57 -4.52 12.26
C PHE A 135 5.02 -4.08 12.49
N GLU A 136 5.43 -3.82 13.73
CA GLU A 136 6.77 -3.31 14.08
C GLU A 136 7.89 -4.11 13.42
N HIS A 137 7.89 -5.44 13.60
CA HIS A 137 8.89 -6.31 12.99
C HIS A 137 8.96 -6.21 11.46
N TYR A 138 7.82 -6.03 10.79
CA TYR A 138 7.77 -5.89 9.33
C TYR A 138 8.26 -4.50 8.90
N VAL A 139 7.92 -3.46 9.66
CA VAL A 139 8.39 -2.09 9.41
C VAL A 139 9.92 -2.03 9.54
N ASP A 140 10.48 -2.63 10.58
CA ASP A 140 11.91 -2.64 10.82
C ASP A 140 12.66 -3.48 9.79
N ALA A 141 12.16 -4.69 9.48
CA ALA A 141 12.81 -5.58 8.51
C ALA A 141 12.94 -4.99 7.10
N PHE A 142 12.08 -4.03 6.75
CA PHE A 142 12.03 -3.44 5.41
C PHE A 142 12.20 -1.91 5.40
N ASP A 143 12.60 -1.27 6.50
CA ASP A 143 12.75 0.18 6.63
C ASP A 143 11.52 0.97 6.11
N LEU A 144 10.33 0.58 6.59
CA LEU A 144 9.06 1.17 6.15
C LEU A 144 8.59 2.33 7.01
N ALA A 145 9.43 2.80 7.94
CA ALA A 145 9.09 3.91 8.80
C ALA A 145 8.76 5.13 7.92
N PRO A 146 7.62 5.81 8.18
CA PRO A 146 7.29 7.01 7.44
C PRO A 146 8.37 8.07 7.70
N PRO A 147 8.86 8.77 6.66
CA PRO A 147 9.74 9.91 6.87
C PRO A 147 9.03 10.95 7.76
N LEU A 148 9.79 11.64 8.61
CA LEU A 148 9.30 12.74 9.46
C LEU A 148 8.57 13.78 8.57
N GLU A 149 7.23 13.84 8.65
CA GLU A 149 6.43 14.58 7.66
C GLU A 149 6.65 16.11 7.73
N ARG A 150 6.82 16.75 6.56
CA ARG A 150 6.41 18.15 6.32
C ARG A 150 5.20 18.19 5.38
N ARG A 151 4.11 18.76 5.93
CA ARG A 151 2.96 19.47 5.31
C ARG A 151 1.77 18.70 4.69
N HIS A 152 0.62 18.99 5.30
CA HIS A 152 -0.74 19.24 4.79
C HIS A 152 -1.26 18.40 3.61
N TYR A 153 -2.23 17.52 3.91
CA TYR A 153 -3.05 16.79 2.94
C TYR A 153 -4.53 16.82 3.34
N ALA A 154 -5.41 16.97 2.35
CA ALA A 154 -6.87 16.96 2.51
C ALA A 154 -7.39 15.54 2.74
N SER A 155 -8.37 15.41 3.63
CA SER A 155 -8.94 14.14 4.08
C SER A 155 -10.18 13.73 3.28
N VAL A 156 -10.37 12.42 3.10
CA VAL A 156 -11.62 11.86 2.55
C VAL A 156 -12.65 11.91 3.67
N GLN A 157 -13.48 12.95 3.72
CA GLN A 157 -14.34 13.23 4.88
C GLN A 157 -15.82 13.50 4.59
N GLU A 158 -16.31 13.44 3.35
CA GLU A 158 -17.74 13.77 3.15
C GLU A 158 -18.69 12.62 3.52
N ARG A 159 -18.43 11.37 3.13
CA ARG A 159 -19.41 10.28 3.34
C ARG A 159 -19.42 9.63 4.73
N LEU A 160 -18.34 9.75 5.50
CA LEU A 160 -18.22 9.09 6.81
C LEU A 160 -18.84 9.93 7.94
N ARG A 161 -18.87 11.26 7.78
CA ARG A 161 -19.50 12.16 8.75
C ARG A 161 -21.03 12.13 8.67
N GLU A 162 -21.59 11.96 7.48
CA GLU A 162 -23.04 11.92 7.26
C GLU A 162 -23.68 10.60 7.72
N ALA A 163 -22.92 9.52 7.82
CA ALA A 163 -23.42 8.20 8.22
C ALA A 163 -23.31 7.92 9.73
N ILE A 164 -22.60 8.76 10.49
CA ILE A 164 -22.35 8.58 11.94
C ILE A 164 -23.08 9.65 12.79
N ALA A 165 -23.69 10.66 12.15
CA ALA A 165 -24.54 11.66 12.79
C ALA A 165 -26.01 11.22 12.77
#